data_AF-A0A8X6XAL8-F1
#
_entry.id   AF-A0A8X6XAL8-F1
#
_cell.length_a   1.000
_cell.length_b   1.000
_cell.length_c   1.000
_cell.angle_alpha   90.00
_cell.angle_beta   90.00
_cell.angle_gamma   90.00
#
_symmetry.space_group_name_H-M   'P 1'
#
loop_
_entity.id
_entity.type
_entity.pdbx_description
1 polymer ?
#
loop_
_entity_poly.entity_id
_entity_poly.type
_entity_poly.pdbx_seq_one_letter_code
_entity_poly.pdbx_strand_id
1 'polypeptide(L)'
;MFLFLETIVQRCLRGQCNKSNRCGCIPTLVLQGKCEGLYGRIIFTFAALDGQPLPDHKISRGDAVAIGSPGSDDQLHTPGTVTGVDSSSISIALDRDSNFSGLNAMEYNVIKISPDVAIERMKKALGTLKKKIVGCSEHLYEVLFGLREPSSWPEYGIDGKKNEFLKNF
;
A
#
# COMPACT_ATOMS: atom_id res chain seq x y z
N MET A 1 -8.95 -8.62 -15.32
CA MET A 1 -7.81 -8.13 -14.52
C MET A 1 -7.64 -8.88 -13.20
N PHE A 2 -8.67 -9.54 -12.66
CA PHE A 2 -8.58 -10.47 -11.51
C PHE A 2 -7.76 -11.76 -11.80
N LEU A 3 -7.74 -12.23 -13.05
CA LEU A 3 -7.06 -13.47 -13.45
C LEU A 3 -5.52 -13.44 -13.25
N PHE A 4 -4.89 -12.26 -13.30
CA PHE A 4 -3.43 -12.15 -13.13
C PHE A 4 -2.99 -12.29 -11.66
N LEU A 5 -3.81 -11.80 -10.72
CA LEU A 5 -3.55 -11.96 -9.29
C LEU A 5 -3.76 -13.42 -8.89
N GLU A 6 -4.86 -14.05 -9.33
CA GLU A 6 -5.09 -15.48 -9.09
C GLU A 6 -3.95 -16.34 -9.63
N THR A 7 -3.42 -16.04 -10.83
CA THR A 7 -2.33 -16.84 -11.41
C THR A 7 -1.03 -16.74 -10.60
N ILE A 8 -0.68 -15.56 -10.06
CA ILE A 8 0.54 -15.38 -9.25
C ILE A 8 0.37 -16.02 -7.87
N VAL A 9 -0.79 -15.84 -7.25
CA VAL A 9 -1.14 -16.44 -5.96
C VAL A 9 -1.15 -17.96 -6.07
N GLN A 10 -1.83 -18.52 -7.08
CA GLN A 10 -1.87 -19.95 -7.38
C GLN A 10 -0.49 -20.53 -7.68
N ARG A 11 0.38 -19.81 -8.41
CA ARG A 11 1.77 -20.24 -8.66
C ARG A 11 2.62 -20.25 -7.39
N CYS A 12 2.44 -19.27 -6.51
CA CYS A 12 3.17 -19.26 -5.24
C CYS A 12 2.66 -20.37 -4.30
N LEU A 13 1.34 -20.60 -4.23
CA LEU A 13 0.72 -21.66 -3.44
C LEU A 13 1.11 -23.08 -3.89
N ARG A 14 1.27 -23.31 -5.20
CA ARG A 14 1.73 -24.60 -5.75
C ARG A 14 3.22 -24.85 -5.57
N GLY A 15 3.94 -24.02 -4.81
CA GLY A 15 5.40 -24.11 -4.66
C GLY A 15 6.17 -23.89 -5.97
N GLN A 16 5.51 -23.37 -7.01
CA GLN A 16 6.09 -23.14 -8.34
C GLN A 16 6.74 -21.75 -8.47
N CYS A 17 6.70 -20.92 -7.42
CA CYS A 17 7.62 -19.78 -7.30
C CYS A 17 9.02 -20.32 -6.99
N ASN A 18 9.63 -20.90 -8.03
CA ASN A 18 10.94 -21.51 -8.05
C ASN A 18 11.99 -20.45 -7.70
N LYS A 19 12.43 -20.39 -6.43
CA LYS A 19 13.72 -19.89 -5.91
C LYS A 19 14.37 -18.76 -6.73
N SER A 20 13.59 -17.78 -7.17
CA SER A 20 14.00 -16.76 -8.13
C SER A 20 13.33 -15.47 -7.72
N ASN A 21 14.17 -14.45 -7.51
CA ASN A 21 13.95 -13.08 -7.03
C ASN A 21 12.91 -12.24 -7.83
N ARG A 22 11.89 -12.87 -8.40
CA ARG A 22 10.88 -12.31 -9.30
C ARG A 22 9.45 -12.50 -8.81
N CYS A 23 9.19 -13.47 -7.93
CA CYS A 23 7.87 -13.67 -7.35
C CYS A 23 7.76 -12.83 -6.07
N GLY A 24 6.78 -11.94 -5.98
CA GLY A 24 6.57 -11.07 -4.82
C GLY A 24 6.03 -11.81 -3.60
N CYS A 25 6.44 -13.05 -3.34
CA CYS A 25 5.97 -13.83 -2.21
C CYS A 25 7.11 -14.32 -1.33
N ILE A 26 6.83 -14.44 -0.04
CA ILE A 26 7.70 -14.98 0.99
C ILE A 26 6.99 -16.23 1.55
N PRO A 27 7.47 -17.43 1.24
CA PRO A 27 6.87 -18.66 1.75
C PRO A 27 7.37 -19.00 3.16
N THR A 28 6.66 -19.93 3.82
CA THR A 28 7.09 -20.65 5.04
C THR A 28 7.53 -19.74 6.19
N LEU A 29 6.65 -18.83 6.59
CA LEU A 29 6.82 -17.96 7.75
C LEU A 29 6.03 -18.47 8.95
N VAL A 30 6.56 -18.27 10.16
CA VAL A 30 5.90 -18.65 11.41
C VAL A 30 5.40 -17.38 12.11
N LEU A 31 4.20 -17.45 12.70
CA LEU A 31 3.68 -16.35 13.49
C LEU A 31 4.45 -16.25 14.83
N GLN A 32 5.19 -15.16 15.02
CA GLN A 32 5.97 -14.91 16.24
C GLN A 32 5.17 -14.19 17.32
N GLY A 33 4.24 -13.32 16.92
CA GLY A 33 3.44 -12.57 17.88
C GLY A 33 2.43 -11.62 17.24
N LYS A 34 1.57 -11.07 18.08
CA LYS A 34 0.60 -10.04 17.71
C LYS A 34 0.63 -8.89 18.72
N CYS A 35 0.44 -7.68 18.23
CA CYS A 35 0.35 -6.47 19.02
C CYS A 35 -0.83 -5.63 18.53
N GLU A 36 -1.55 -4.96 19.43
CA GLU A 36 -2.56 -3.99 19.03
C GLU A 36 -1.88 -2.73 18.48
N GLY A 37 -2.22 -2.40 17.24
CA GLY A 37 -1.75 -1.19 16.57
C GLY A 37 -2.76 -0.04 16.68
N LEU A 38 -2.44 1.07 16.03
CA LEU A 38 -3.31 2.23 15.96
C LEU A 38 -4.54 1.97 15.08
N TYR A 39 -5.63 2.71 15.35
CA TYR A 39 -6.88 2.66 14.57
C TYR A 39 -7.59 1.29 14.57
N GLY A 40 -7.45 0.52 15.66
CA GLY A 40 -8.09 -0.78 15.78
C GLY A 40 -7.48 -1.86 14.88
N ARG A 41 -6.29 -1.60 14.32
CA ARG A 41 -5.54 -2.61 13.56
C ARG A 41 -4.75 -3.50 14.50
N ILE A 42 -4.57 -4.76 14.13
CA ILE A 42 -3.69 -5.69 14.83
C ILE A 42 -2.46 -5.90 13.96
N ILE A 43 -1.28 -5.75 14.56
CA ILE A 43 0.01 -5.98 13.93
C ILE A 43 0.45 -7.41 14.24
N PHE A 44 0.65 -8.21 13.21
CA PHE A 44 1.19 -9.56 13.30
C PHE A 44 2.64 -9.55 12.83
N THR A 45 3.52 -10.19 13.59
CA THR A 45 4.92 -10.37 13.23
C THR A 45 5.14 -11.80 12.80
N PHE A 46 5.59 -11.98 11.56
CA PHE A 46 5.92 -13.25 10.96
C PHE A 46 7.44 -13.35 10.81
N ALA A 47 8.03 -14.46 11.23
CA ALA A 47 9.46 -14.69 11.16
C ALA A 47 9.78 -15.89 10.26
N ALA A 48 10.97 -15.94 9.69
CA ALA A 48 11.46 -17.16 9.05
C ALA A 48 11.62 -18.27 10.08
N LEU A 49 11.49 -19.52 9.62
CA LEU A 49 11.77 -20.69 10.44
C LEU A 49 13.21 -20.61 11.00
N ASP A 50 13.38 -20.91 12.28
CA ASP A 50 14.68 -20.93 12.98
C ASP A 50 15.50 -19.63 12.94
N GLY A 51 14.84 -18.48 12.76
CA GLY A 51 15.50 -17.16 12.78
C GLY A 51 16.45 -16.92 11.59
N GLN A 52 16.32 -17.72 10.53
CA GLN A 52 17.04 -17.51 9.28
C GLN A 52 16.71 -16.16 8.67
N PRO A 53 17.59 -15.59 7.82
CA PRO A 53 17.24 -14.42 7.05
C PRO A 53 16.06 -14.74 6.13
N LEU A 54 15.17 -13.76 5.95
CA LEU A 54 14.10 -13.84 4.96
C LEU A 54 14.72 -14.06 3.57
N PRO A 55 14.13 -14.92 2.73
CA PRO A 55 14.58 -15.07 1.35
C PRO A 55 14.47 -13.73 0.61
N ASP A 56 15.30 -13.54 -0.41
CA ASP A 56 15.29 -12.34 -1.24
C ASP A 56 13.88 -12.00 -1.72
N HIS A 57 13.37 -10.85 -1.30
CA HIS A 57 12.00 -10.41 -1.53
C HIS A 57 11.94 -8.95 -1.94
N LYS A 58 10.84 -8.57 -2.63
CA LYS A 58 10.56 -7.18 -3.07
C LYS A 58 9.43 -6.54 -2.28
N ILE A 59 9.25 -6.98 -1.04
CA ILE A 59 8.26 -6.46 -0.11
C ILE A 59 8.93 -5.38 0.73
N SER A 60 8.27 -4.23 0.84
CA SER A 60 8.75 -3.07 1.58
C SER A 60 7.64 -2.52 2.44
N ARG A 61 8.01 -1.70 3.43
CA ARG A 61 7.05 -1.02 4.30
C ARG A 61 6.05 -0.21 3.46
N GLY A 62 4.76 -0.37 3.75
CA GLY A 62 3.65 0.26 3.04
C GLY A 62 3.06 -0.56 1.89
N ASP A 63 3.69 -1.68 1.51
CA ASP A 63 3.12 -2.57 0.51
C ASP A 63 1.84 -3.25 1.03
N ALA A 64 0.88 -3.43 0.13
CA ALA A 64 -0.28 -4.28 0.37
C ALA A 64 0.10 -5.75 0.15
N VAL A 65 -0.25 -6.60 1.11
CA VAL A 65 0.07 -8.03 1.10
C VAL A 65 -1.14 -8.85 1.50
N ALA A 66 -1.18 -10.11 1.10
CA ALA A 66 -2.11 -11.11 1.60
C ALA A 66 -1.35 -12.19 2.35
N ILE A 67 -1.95 -12.67 3.43
CA ILE A 67 -1.46 -13.81 4.20
C ILE A 67 -2.32 -15.02 3.81
N GLY A 68 -1.68 -16.16 3.53
CA GLY A 68 -2.33 -17.45 3.27
C GLY A 68 -1.58 -18.61 3.93
N SER A 69 -2.20 -19.79 3.96
CA SER A 69 -1.59 -21.03 4.46
C SER A 69 -1.02 -21.86 3.29
N PRO A 70 0.11 -22.57 3.46
CA PRO A 70 0.58 -23.52 2.47
C PRO A 70 -0.40 -24.70 2.32
N GLY A 71 -0.60 -25.17 1.09
CA GLY A 71 -1.38 -26.38 0.79
C GLY A 71 -2.90 -26.21 0.71
N SER A 72 -3.43 -25.02 0.98
CA SER A 72 -4.85 -24.74 0.78
C SER A 72 -5.08 -24.00 -0.55
N ASP A 73 -5.66 -24.69 -1.53
CA ASP A 73 -5.94 -24.11 -2.86
C ASP A 73 -7.01 -23.01 -2.82
N ASP A 74 -7.79 -22.95 -1.72
CA ASP A 74 -8.99 -22.10 -1.57
C ASP A 74 -9.06 -21.24 -0.28
N GLN A 75 -8.01 -21.18 0.55
CA GLN A 75 -8.21 -20.69 1.92
C GLN A 75 -7.80 -19.22 2.11
N LEU A 76 -8.85 -18.41 2.25
CA LEU A 76 -8.91 -17.06 2.84
C LEU A 76 -7.57 -16.31 2.86
N HIS A 77 -7.33 -15.56 1.80
CA HIS A 77 -6.31 -14.52 1.81
C HIS A 77 -6.75 -13.38 2.70
N THR A 78 -6.09 -13.21 3.83
CA THR A 78 -6.35 -12.06 4.70
C THR A 78 -5.46 -10.89 4.25
N PRO A 79 -6.05 -9.80 3.71
CA PRO A 79 -5.28 -8.66 3.27
C PRO A 79 -4.73 -7.88 4.46
N GLY A 80 -3.54 -7.32 4.28
CA GLY A 80 -2.85 -6.50 5.27
C GLY A 80 -1.89 -5.52 4.61
N THR A 81 -1.33 -4.63 5.41
CA THR A 81 -0.31 -3.67 4.98
C THR A 81 0.96 -3.89 5.78
N VAL A 82 2.10 -3.93 5.09
CA VAL A 82 3.40 -4.13 5.74
C VAL A 82 3.76 -2.89 6.55
N THR A 83 3.98 -3.05 7.84
CA THR A 83 4.37 -1.97 8.77
C THR A 83 5.87 -1.99 9.09
N GLY A 84 6.53 -3.15 8.98
CA GLY A 84 7.96 -3.30 9.25
C GLY A 84 8.52 -4.48 8.46
N VAL A 85 9.77 -4.35 8.04
CA VAL A 85 10.53 -5.42 7.38
C VAL A 85 11.90 -5.43 8.03
N ASP A 86 12.23 -6.53 8.67
CA ASP A 86 13.53 -6.82 9.27
C ASP A 86 14.22 -7.94 8.48
N SER A 87 15.48 -8.21 8.79
CA SER A 87 16.26 -9.24 8.08
C SER A 87 15.69 -10.65 8.23
N SER A 88 15.01 -10.96 9.32
CA SER A 88 14.46 -12.29 9.64
C SER A 88 12.94 -12.28 9.92
N SER A 89 12.29 -11.12 9.88
CA SER A 89 10.87 -10.99 10.18
C SER A 89 10.18 -9.88 9.39
N ILE A 90 8.86 -9.98 9.28
CA ILE A 90 7.99 -9.01 8.61
C ILE A 90 6.78 -8.75 9.50
N SER A 91 6.46 -7.48 9.70
CA SER A 91 5.30 -7.04 10.46
C SER A 91 4.20 -6.56 9.51
N ILE A 92 2.99 -7.06 9.69
CA ILE A 92 1.84 -6.79 8.84
C ILE A 92 0.68 -6.32 9.72
N ALA A 93 0.11 -5.17 9.40
CA ALA A 93 -1.10 -4.66 10.01
C ALA A 93 -2.35 -5.16 9.28
N LEU A 94 -3.29 -5.69 10.05
CA LEU A 94 -4.58 -6.21 9.62
C LEU A 94 -5.69 -5.43 10.33
N ASP A 95 -6.82 -5.21 9.65
CA ASP A 95 -7.99 -4.57 10.26
C ASP A 95 -8.71 -5.54 11.22
N ARG A 96 -9.29 -5.04 12.33
CA ARG A 96 -9.91 -5.88 13.39
C ARG A 96 -11.02 -6.81 12.89
N ASP A 97 -11.71 -6.40 11.83
CA ASP A 97 -12.84 -7.13 11.25
C ASP A 97 -12.38 -8.18 10.24
N SER A 98 -11.07 -8.26 9.98
CA SER A 98 -10.52 -9.32 9.15
C SER A 98 -10.61 -10.66 9.90
N ASN A 99 -11.04 -11.71 9.19
CA ASN A 99 -11.26 -13.03 9.78
C ASN A 99 -9.93 -13.65 10.25
N PHE A 100 -9.50 -13.33 11.47
CA PHE A 100 -8.30 -13.89 12.11
C PHE A 100 -8.40 -15.39 12.38
N SER A 101 -9.61 -15.96 12.31
CA SER A 101 -9.87 -17.39 12.50
C SER A 101 -9.10 -18.30 11.54
N GLY A 102 -8.55 -17.75 10.44
CA GLY A 102 -7.67 -18.45 9.50
C GLY A 102 -6.19 -18.48 9.89
N LEU A 103 -5.76 -17.70 10.88
CA LEU A 103 -4.36 -17.65 11.36
C LEU A 103 -4.10 -18.70 12.46
N ASN A 104 -4.47 -19.96 12.19
CA ASN A 104 -4.16 -21.10 13.06
C ASN A 104 -3.18 -22.10 12.39
N ALA A 105 -2.63 -21.75 11.23
CA ALA A 105 -1.65 -22.57 10.54
C ALA A 105 -0.29 -22.52 11.25
N MET A 106 0.49 -23.59 11.14
CA MET A 106 1.88 -23.63 11.62
C MET A 106 2.81 -22.76 10.76
N GLU A 107 2.45 -22.59 9.49
CA GLU A 107 3.23 -21.85 8.50
C GLU A 107 2.33 -20.95 7.66
N TYR A 108 2.88 -19.82 7.23
CA TYR A 108 2.19 -18.79 6.47
C TYR A 108 3.00 -18.37 5.25
N ASN A 109 2.29 -18.04 4.18
CA ASN A 109 2.84 -17.43 2.99
C ASN A 109 2.36 -15.98 2.91
N VAL A 110 3.29 -15.06 2.73
CA VAL A 110 2.99 -13.64 2.52
C VAL A 110 3.18 -13.33 1.04
N ILE A 111 2.15 -12.79 0.41
CA ILE A 111 2.14 -12.51 -1.02
C ILE A 111 1.89 -11.02 -1.21
N LYS A 112 2.80 -10.34 -1.90
CA LYS A 112 2.62 -8.95 -2.31
C LYS A 112 1.46 -8.86 -3.29
N ILE A 113 0.45 -8.12 -2.88
CA ILE A 113 -0.68 -7.77 -3.72
C ILE A 113 -0.33 -6.45 -4.40
N SER A 114 -0.23 -6.47 -5.73
CA SER A 114 -0.26 -5.21 -6.48
C SER A 114 -1.66 -4.61 -6.35
N PRO A 115 -1.79 -3.34 -5.94
CA PRO A 115 -3.03 -2.91 -5.33
C PRO A 115 -4.11 -2.62 -6.38
N ASP A 116 -5.10 -3.50 -6.45
CA ASP A 116 -6.45 -3.09 -6.87
C ASP A 116 -6.95 -1.95 -5.98
N VAL A 117 -6.53 -1.89 -4.71
CA VAL A 117 -6.85 -0.81 -3.75
C VAL A 117 -6.34 0.56 -4.19
N ALA A 118 -5.19 0.67 -4.86
CA ALA A 118 -4.67 1.96 -5.34
C ALA A 118 -5.45 2.41 -6.57
N ILE A 119 -5.74 1.47 -7.46
CA ILE A 119 -6.60 1.70 -8.62
C ILE A 119 -8.03 2.04 -8.17
N GLU A 120 -8.57 1.38 -7.15
CA GLU A 120 -9.89 1.65 -6.57
C GLU A 120 -9.93 2.98 -5.83
N ARG A 121 -8.90 3.34 -5.06
CA ARG A 121 -8.79 4.68 -4.45
C ARG A 121 -8.73 5.76 -5.51
N MET A 122 -7.94 5.56 -6.57
CA MET A 122 -7.89 6.48 -7.72
C MET A 122 -9.23 6.53 -8.46
N LYS A 123 -9.89 5.39 -8.70
CA LYS A 123 -11.22 5.32 -9.32
C LYS A 123 -12.28 6.00 -8.45
N LYS A 124 -12.22 5.84 -7.13
CA LYS A 124 -13.12 6.49 -6.18
C LYS A 124 -12.89 8.00 -6.11
N ALA A 125 -11.62 8.43 -6.06
CA ALA A 125 -11.25 9.84 -6.14
C ALA A 125 -11.73 10.46 -7.46
N LEU A 126 -11.50 9.79 -8.58
CA LEU A 126 -12.00 10.20 -9.89
C LEU A 126 -13.54 10.20 -9.96
N GLY A 127 -14.19 9.23 -9.32
CA GLY A 127 -15.66 9.16 -9.21
C GLY A 127 -16.23 10.33 -8.41
N THR A 128 -15.57 10.73 -7.32
CA THR A 128 -15.90 11.95 -6.57
C THR A 128 -15.63 13.20 -7.39
N LEU A 129 -14.52 13.25 -8.12
CA LEU A 129 -14.13 14.39 -8.96
C LEU A 129 -15.09 14.59 -10.14
N LYS A 130 -15.61 13.50 -10.73
CA LYS A 130 -16.62 13.55 -11.81
C LYS A 130 -17.98 14.05 -11.35
N LYS A 131 -18.32 13.87 -10.06
CA LYS A 131 -19.54 14.48 -9.51
C LYS A 131 -19.28 15.97 -9.42
N LYS A 132 -20.21 16.79 -9.91
CA LYS A 132 -20.06 18.26 -9.92
C LYS A 132 -19.61 18.73 -8.53
N ILE A 133 -18.39 19.24 -8.45
CA ILE A 133 -17.81 19.79 -7.23
C ILE A 133 -18.40 21.18 -7.07
N VAL A 134 -19.25 21.36 -6.06
CA VAL A 134 -19.84 22.66 -5.73
C VAL A 134 -19.19 23.12 -4.43
N GLY A 135 -18.57 24.31 -4.43
CA GLY A 135 -17.95 24.89 -3.23
C GLY A 135 -16.50 25.32 -3.43
N CYS A 136 -15.73 25.37 -2.34
CA CYS A 136 -14.40 26.00 -2.27
C CYS A 136 -13.34 25.41 -3.23
N SER A 137 -13.58 24.24 -3.81
CA SER A 137 -12.69 23.56 -4.74
C SER A 137 -13.15 23.61 -6.20
N GLU A 138 -14.24 24.32 -6.51
CA GLU A 138 -14.77 24.47 -7.88
C GLU A 138 -13.78 25.20 -8.79
N HIS A 139 -13.17 26.30 -8.32
CA HIS A 139 -12.17 27.02 -9.10
C HIS A 139 -10.95 26.14 -9.44
N LEU A 140 -10.48 25.35 -8.48
CA LEU A 140 -9.37 24.42 -8.70
C LEU A 140 -9.74 23.30 -9.69
N TYR A 141 -10.98 22.81 -9.63
CA TYR A 141 -11.50 21.84 -10.58
C TYR A 141 -11.50 22.39 -12.01
N GLU A 142 -12.03 23.59 -12.21
CA GLU A 142 -12.07 24.24 -13.53
C GLU A 142 -10.66 24.42 -14.12
N VAL A 143 -9.69 24.84 -13.30
CA VAL A 143 -8.29 25.00 -13.72
C VAL A 143 -7.65 23.65 -14.08
N LEU A 144 -7.85 22.61 -13.26
CA LEU A 144 -7.28 21.28 -13.50
C LEU A 144 -7.77 20.65 -14.80
N PHE A 145 -9.01 20.95 -15.20
CA PHE A 145 -9.62 20.46 -16.45
C PHE A 145 -9.55 21.46 -17.62
N GLY A 146 -8.83 22.57 -17.47
CA GLY A 146 -8.66 23.57 -18.53
C GLY A 146 -9.95 24.32 -18.92
N LEU A 147 -10.96 24.29 -18.05
CA LEU A 147 -12.22 25.03 -18.22
C LEU A 147 -12.06 26.50 -17.82
N ARG A 148 -11.01 26.83 -17.06
CA ARG A 148 -10.66 28.18 -16.62
C ARG A 148 -9.15 28.34 -16.48
N GLU A 149 -8.67 29.55 -16.67
CA GLU A 149 -7.25 29.87 -16.45
C GLU A 149 -6.91 29.89 -14.95
N PRO A 150 -5.68 29.52 -14.56
CA PRO A 150 -5.20 29.67 -13.19
C PRO A 150 -5.37 31.12 -12.73
N SER A 151 -5.77 31.33 -11.49
CA SER A 151 -5.73 32.67 -10.92
C SER A 151 -4.30 33.20 -11.03
N SER A 152 -4.16 34.44 -11.51
CA SER A 152 -2.89 35.14 -11.48
C SER A 152 -2.39 35.15 -10.03
N TRP A 153 -1.10 34.92 -9.84
CA TRP A 153 -0.45 35.28 -8.59
C TRP A 153 -0.85 36.72 -8.26
N PRO A 154 -1.22 37.07 -7.02
CA PRO A 154 -1.42 38.46 -6.69
C PRO A 154 -0.10 39.16 -6.95
N GLU A 155 -0.03 39.92 -8.04
CA GLU A 155 0.82 41.08 -8.08
C GLU A 155 0.35 41.92 -6.90
N TYR A 156 0.95 41.70 -5.73
CA TYR A 156 1.08 42.76 -4.75
C TYR A 156 1.55 43.95 -5.56
N GLY A 157 0.71 44.97 -5.64
CA GLY A 157 1.09 46.24 -6.22
C GLY A 157 2.44 46.62 -5.62
N ILE A 158 3.49 46.44 -6.42
CA ILE A 158 4.65 47.32 -6.36
C ILE A 158 4.10 48.61 -6.96
N ASP A 159 3.28 49.32 -6.17
CA ASP A 159 3.05 50.75 -6.37
C ASP A 159 4.44 51.34 -6.54
N GLY A 160 4.64 51.98 -7.68
CA GLY A 160 5.94 52.34 -8.25
C GLY A 160 6.75 53.36 -7.45
N LYS A 161 7.00 53.10 -6.17
CA LYS A 161 8.06 53.75 -5.41
C LYS A 161 9.33 52.97 -5.69
N LYS A 162 10.14 53.52 -6.60
CA LYS A 162 11.52 53.13 -6.83
C LYS A 162 12.21 52.98 -5.46
N ASN A 163 12.59 51.76 -5.12
CA ASN A 163 13.43 51.51 -3.95
C ASN A 163 14.79 52.13 -4.22
N GLU A 164 15.06 53.26 -3.59
CA GLU A 164 16.30 54.04 -3.68
C GLU A 164 17.46 53.37 -2.91
N PHE A 165 17.42 52.04 -2.74
CA PHE A 165 18.35 51.28 -1.92
C PHE A 165 19.52 50.66 -2.70
N LEU A 166 19.56 50.83 -4.03
CA LEU A 166 20.63 50.29 -4.89
C LEU A 166 21.59 51.37 -5.42
N LYS A 167 21.71 52.52 -4.76
CA LYS A 167 22.66 53.59 -5.14
C LYS A 167 23.94 53.65 -4.29
N ASN A 168 24.08 52.81 -3.26
CA ASN A 168 25.19 52.90 -2.30
C ASN A 168 26.10 51.67 -2.25
N PHE A 169 26.11 50.83 -3.28
CA PHE A 169 27.12 49.78 -3.46
C PHE A 169 27.54 49.69 -4.92
#